data_AF-A0A9Q3IHP1-F1
#
_entry.id   AF-A0A9Q3IHP1-F1
#
_cell.length_a   1.000
_cell.length_b   1.000
_cell.length_c   1.000
_cell.angle_alpha   90.00
_cell.angle_beta   90.00
_cell.angle_gamma   90.00
#
_symmetry.space_group_name_H-M   'P 1'
#
loop_
_entity.id
_entity.type
_entity.pdbx_description
1 polymer ?
#
loop_
_entity_poly.entity_id
_entity_poly.type
_entity_poly.pdbx_seq_one_letter_code
_entity_poly.pdbx_strand_id
1 'polypeptide(L)'
;MKEELIKISFQYREAFASDNEPLGAIKGHEVDIMLNVERPYPPLLRRPAYPASPRAREALESHINEIMKLGVLRKVGNNEEVEVTTPVITPWHNYKLRMVGDLRELNTYTIPDRYPIPRIHETLTKLSKAKFITAMDALKGFHKNVLTPHARKLLRIIAHCGIYEYLRMPFRIKNAPTHYQRMMNTIFPHEFSEGWLIIYIDEIIIFSESWKLHLERLSLVLRKILQVNMKISLKKFNFGFHELKALGHVVSGLSLGVYKKKVASVLLKKMPQNKKEMIYFLGFSSYYRQHLKDFAIYAKKLYRICDQQTVFEMTQEGLQAYEKIKYALTNAPLLLIPDWKLPFKLYIDACGEGLGAALHQVQTVNDRPYEGPICFISRQIKPTEARYGAIQMECLCLNWALKNFIIILIVVCLK
;
A
#
# COMPACT_ATOMS: atom_id res chain seq x y z
N MET A 1 -3.92 -13.77 28.45
CA MET A 1 -3.63 -13.34 27.06
C MET A 1 -4.19 -14.30 26.02
N LYS A 2 -3.54 -15.42 25.64
CA LYS A 2 -3.99 -16.28 24.53
C LYS A 2 -5.45 -16.77 24.64
N GLU A 3 -5.89 -17.18 25.83
CA GLU A 3 -7.26 -17.65 26.07
C GLU A 3 -8.32 -16.56 25.88
N GLU A 4 -8.05 -15.33 26.34
CA GLU A 4 -8.97 -14.20 26.19
C GLU A 4 -9.18 -13.84 24.72
N LEU A 5 -8.15 -14.03 23.90
CA LEU A 5 -8.24 -13.83 22.45
C LEU A 5 -9.06 -14.89 21.77
N ILE A 6 -8.87 -16.14 22.15
CA ILE A 6 -9.68 -17.25 21.65
C ILE A 6 -11.13 -16.98 22.02
N LYS A 7 -11.39 -16.51 23.25
CA LYS A 7 -12.74 -16.14 23.70
C LYS A 7 -13.35 -15.03 22.86
N ILE A 8 -12.63 -13.94 22.61
CA ILE A 8 -13.14 -12.84 21.77
C ILE A 8 -13.31 -13.28 20.31
N SER A 9 -12.34 -14.03 19.76
CA SER A 9 -12.42 -14.54 18.39
C SER A 9 -13.60 -15.50 18.23
N PHE A 10 -13.89 -16.32 19.24
CA PHE A 10 -15.04 -17.22 19.27
C PHE A 10 -16.36 -16.45 19.44
N GLN A 11 -16.39 -15.44 20.31
CA GLN A 11 -17.54 -14.55 20.49
C GLN A 11 -17.93 -13.87 19.18
N TYR A 12 -16.95 -13.38 18.42
CA TYR A 12 -17.14 -12.74 17.13
C TYR A 12 -16.79 -13.66 15.96
N ARG A 13 -16.99 -14.99 16.09
CA ARG A 13 -16.60 -15.97 15.06
C ARG A 13 -17.18 -15.67 13.68
N GLU A 14 -18.36 -15.06 13.63
CA GLU A 14 -19.00 -14.66 12.39
C GLU A 14 -18.26 -13.53 11.66
N ALA A 15 -17.40 -12.76 12.35
CA ALA A 15 -16.59 -11.73 11.71
C ALA A 15 -15.48 -12.34 10.84
N PHE A 16 -15.21 -13.63 11.03
CA PHE A 16 -14.17 -14.37 10.36
C PHE A 16 -14.75 -15.24 9.25
N ALA A 17 -13.99 -15.41 8.17
CA ALA A 17 -14.37 -16.32 7.10
C ALA A 17 -13.15 -17.02 6.50
N SER A 18 -13.38 -18.23 6.00
CA SER A 18 -12.43 -18.97 5.17
C SER A 18 -12.61 -18.63 3.67
N ASP A 19 -11.63 -19.00 2.83
CA ASP A 19 -11.62 -18.65 1.40
C ASP A 19 -12.83 -19.20 0.60
N ASN A 20 -13.55 -20.18 1.17
CA ASN A 20 -14.61 -20.97 0.54
C ASN A 20 -16.04 -20.55 0.97
N GLU A 21 -16.17 -19.61 1.90
CA GLU A 21 -17.47 -19.13 2.38
C GLU A 21 -18.00 -17.97 1.52
N PRO A 22 -19.32 -17.75 1.45
CA PRO A 22 -19.89 -16.61 0.73
C PRO A 22 -19.33 -15.30 1.31
N LEU A 23 -18.89 -14.41 0.43
CA LEU A 23 -18.02 -13.29 0.77
C LEU A 23 -18.66 -12.18 1.62
N GLY A 24 -19.91 -12.35 2.06
CA GLY A 24 -20.69 -11.27 2.65
C GLY A 24 -20.93 -10.14 1.65
N ALA A 25 -21.66 -9.13 2.08
CA ALA A 25 -22.01 -7.98 1.25
C ALA A 25 -21.95 -6.73 2.13
N ILE A 26 -21.04 -5.80 1.80
CA ILE A 26 -20.99 -4.53 2.51
C ILE A 26 -22.24 -3.74 2.12
N LYS A 27 -23.05 -3.39 3.12
CA LYS A 27 -24.28 -2.62 2.95
C LYS A 27 -23.97 -1.11 3.00
N GLY A 28 -24.69 -0.31 2.21
CA GLY A 28 -24.61 1.15 2.26
C GLY A 28 -23.38 1.79 1.58
N HIS A 29 -22.52 0.99 0.94
CA HIS A 29 -21.29 1.47 0.29
C HIS A 29 -21.14 0.92 -1.13
N GLU A 30 -22.20 1.08 -1.92
CA GLU A 30 -22.20 0.69 -3.33
C GLU A 30 -21.15 1.49 -4.11
N VAL A 31 -20.54 0.83 -5.08
CA VAL A 31 -19.47 1.38 -5.93
C VAL A 31 -20.06 1.73 -7.28
N ASP A 32 -19.89 2.97 -7.69
CA ASP A 32 -20.15 3.42 -9.06
C ASP A 32 -18.85 3.77 -9.79
N ILE A 33 -18.91 3.84 -11.12
CA ILE A 33 -17.81 4.23 -11.99
C ILE A 33 -18.30 5.35 -12.91
N MET A 34 -17.65 6.50 -12.81
CA MET A 34 -17.87 7.62 -13.70
C MET A 34 -16.78 7.67 -14.77
N LEU A 35 -17.18 7.74 -16.03
CA LEU A 35 -16.29 7.91 -17.16
C LEU A 35 -16.23 9.37 -17.58
N ASN A 36 -15.11 9.80 -18.16
CA ASN A 36 -14.93 11.13 -18.76
C ASN A 36 -15.39 11.19 -20.23
N VAL A 37 -16.13 10.16 -20.67
CA VAL A 37 -16.68 10.01 -22.01
C VAL A 37 -18.14 9.59 -21.90
N GLU A 38 -18.94 10.06 -22.83
CA GLU A 38 -20.36 9.75 -22.92
C GLU A 38 -20.65 8.70 -24.00
N ARG A 39 -21.91 8.29 -24.11
CA ARG A 39 -22.35 7.37 -25.16
C ARG A 39 -22.48 8.12 -26.50
N PRO A 40 -22.15 7.48 -27.64
CA PRO A 40 -21.60 6.14 -27.77
C PRO A 40 -20.15 6.06 -27.30
N TYR A 41 -19.81 5.01 -26.54
CA TYR A 41 -18.47 4.86 -25.97
C TYR A 41 -17.40 4.59 -27.05
N PRO A 42 -16.14 5.00 -26.81
CA PRO A 42 -15.03 4.74 -27.72
C PRO A 42 -14.84 3.24 -28.02
N PRO A 43 -14.40 2.86 -29.24
CA PRO A 43 -14.15 1.46 -29.60
C PRO A 43 -13.15 0.74 -28.68
N LEU A 44 -12.23 1.48 -28.04
CA LEU A 44 -11.29 0.95 -27.06
C LEU A 44 -11.97 0.37 -25.80
N LEU A 45 -13.22 0.73 -25.53
CA LEU A 45 -14.04 0.11 -24.47
C LEU A 45 -14.84 -1.10 -24.96
N ARG A 46 -14.78 -1.45 -26.26
CA ARG A 46 -15.44 -2.61 -26.86
C ARG A 46 -14.42 -3.55 -27.49
N ARG A 47 -13.68 -4.25 -26.63
CA ARG A 47 -12.57 -5.11 -27.05
C ARG A 47 -13.00 -6.58 -27.13
N PRO A 48 -12.51 -7.36 -28.11
CA PRO A 48 -12.81 -8.78 -28.24
C PRO A 48 -12.06 -9.60 -27.18
N ALA A 49 -12.53 -10.83 -26.92
CA ALA A 49 -11.80 -11.78 -26.07
C ALA A 49 -10.40 -12.06 -26.61
N TYR A 50 -9.43 -12.20 -25.70
CA TYR A 50 -8.11 -12.65 -26.10
C TYR A 50 -8.13 -14.14 -26.48
N PRO A 51 -7.37 -14.55 -27.50
CA PRO A 51 -7.12 -15.96 -27.78
C PRO A 51 -6.48 -16.65 -26.56
N ALA A 52 -6.97 -17.84 -26.22
CA ALA A 52 -6.46 -18.65 -25.13
C ALA A 52 -6.22 -20.08 -25.60
N SER A 53 -5.13 -20.71 -25.12
CA SER A 53 -4.84 -22.13 -25.35
C SER A 53 -5.88 -23.03 -24.68
N PRO A 54 -6.05 -24.30 -25.10
CA PRO A 54 -7.03 -25.21 -24.51
C PRO A 54 -6.93 -25.29 -22.97
N ARG A 55 -5.71 -25.45 -22.45
CA ARG A 55 -5.44 -25.47 -21.00
C ARG A 55 -5.84 -24.17 -20.30
N ALA A 56 -5.60 -23.02 -20.94
CA ALA A 56 -5.99 -21.72 -20.39
C ALA A 56 -7.52 -21.53 -20.41
N ARG A 57 -8.21 -22.06 -21.41
CA ARG A 57 -9.68 -22.03 -21.52
C ARG A 57 -10.33 -22.83 -20.40
N GLU A 58 -9.90 -24.06 -20.16
CA GLU A 58 -10.39 -24.90 -19.07
C GLU A 58 -10.20 -24.24 -17.70
N ALA A 59 -9.00 -23.70 -17.45
CA ALA A 59 -8.71 -23.01 -16.20
C ALA A 59 -9.54 -21.73 -16.03
N LEU A 60 -9.79 -21.01 -17.13
CA LEU A 60 -10.62 -19.80 -17.15
C LEU A 60 -12.08 -20.13 -16.83
N GLU A 61 -12.65 -21.15 -17.48
CA GLU A 61 -14.02 -21.62 -17.22
C GLU A 61 -14.20 -22.09 -15.78
N SER A 62 -13.26 -22.89 -15.27
CA SER A 62 -13.25 -23.36 -13.88
C SER A 62 -13.29 -22.17 -12.89
N HIS A 63 -12.45 -21.16 -13.12
CA HIS A 63 -12.39 -20.00 -12.24
C HIS A 63 -13.60 -19.05 -12.39
N ILE A 64 -14.15 -18.90 -13.60
CA ILE A 64 -15.40 -18.16 -13.81
C ILE A 64 -16.52 -18.82 -13.02
N ASN A 65 -16.66 -20.14 -13.12
CA ASN A 65 -17.67 -20.89 -12.37
C ASN A 65 -17.50 -20.76 -10.85
N GLU A 66 -16.25 -20.81 -10.36
CA GLU A 66 -15.93 -20.57 -8.94
C GLU A 66 -16.40 -19.19 -8.48
N ILE A 67 -16.09 -18.13 -9.24
CA ILE A 67 -16.44 -16.75 -8.91
C ILE A 67 -17.95 -16.48 -9.06
N MET A 68 -18.62 -17.14 -10.02
CA MET A 68 -20.07 -17.09 -10.16
C MET A 68 -20.78 -17.73 -8.97
N LYS A 69 -20.31 -18.89 -8.47
CA LYS A 69 -20.84 -19.52 -7.25
C LYS A 69 -20.70 -18.62 -6.02
N LEU A 70 -19.65 -17.80 -5.98
CA LEU A 70 -19.46 -16.79 -4.93
C LEU A 70 -20.33 -15.54 -5.08
N GLY A 71 -21.14 -15.44 -6.14
CA GLY A 71 -22.01 -14.28 -6.39
C GLY A 71 -21.26 -13.01 -6.79
N VAL A 72 -20.03 -13.15 -7.29
CA VAL A 72 -19.20 -12.01 -7.75
C VAL A 72 -19.45 -11.69 -9.22
N LEU A 73 -19.80 -12.71 -10.02
CA LEU A 73 -20.14 -12.59 -11.44
C LEU A 73 -21.52 -13.16 -11.73
N ARG A 74 -22.18 -12.62 -12.77
CA ARG A 74 -23.27 -13.31 -13.48
C ARG A 74 -23.00 -13.35 -14.97
N LYS A 75 -23.54 -14.35 -15.67
CA LYS A 75 -23.54 -14.39 -17.13
C LYS A 75 -24.54 -13.35 -17.65
N VAL A 76 -24.16 -12.60 -18.68
CA VAL A 76 -25.05 -11.63 -19.33
C VAL A 76 -26.06 -12.40 -20.19
N GLY A 77 -27.33 -12.03 -20.10
CA GLY A 77 -28.41 -12.67 -20.85
C GLY A 77 -28.40 -12.33 -22.33
N ASN A 78 -29.03 -13.19 -23.15
CA ASN A 78 -29.04 -13.05 -24.62
C ASN A 78 -29.68 -11.75 -25.13
N ASN A 79 -30.59 -11.15 -24.36
CA ASN A 79 -31.32 -9.93 -24.72
C ASN A 79 -30.76 -8.68 -24.01
N GLU A 80 -29.66 -8.79 -23.27
CA GLU A 80 -29.04 -7.62 -22.62
C GLU A 80 -28.07 -6.94 -23.58
N GLU A 81 -28.33 -5.67 -23.92
CA GLU A 81 -27.44 -4.88 -24.76
C GLU A 81 -26.04 -4.73 -24.15
N VAL A 82 -24.99 -4.93 -24.95
CA VAL A 82 -23.60 -4.84 -24.50
C VAL A 82 -22.88 -3.68 -25.19
N GLU A 83 -22.61 -2.62 -24.44
CA GLU A 83 -21.92 -1.43 -24.96
C GLU A 83 -20.40 -1.50 -24.73
N VAL A 84 -19.99 -2.11 -23.61
CA VAL A 84 -18.59 -2.20 -23.12
C VAL A 84 -18.21 -3.67 -22.93
N THR A 85 -17.01 -4.04 -23.37
CA THR A 85 -16.43 -5.37 -23.16
C THR A 85 -14.94 -5.27 -22.83
N THR A 86 -14.56 -5.86 -21.69
CA THR A 86 -13.19 -5.94 -21.23
C THR A 86 -12.65 -7.37 -21.37
N PRO A 87 -11.59 -7.63 -22.15
CA PRO A 87 -11.05 -8.97 -22.27
C PRO A 87 -10.40 -9.41 -20.96
N VAL A 88 -10.41 -10.73 -20.74
CA VAL A 88 -9.76 -11.34 -19.57
C VAL A 88 -8.37 -11.85 -19.89
N ILE A 89 -7.43 -11.62 -18.97
CA ILE A 89 -6.11 -12.24 -18.95
C ILE A 89 -6.06 -13.34 -17.88
N THR A 90 -5.15 -14.30 -18.07
CA THR A 90 -4.96 -15.43 -17.16
C THR A 90 -3.55 -15.46 -16.58
N PRO A 91 -3.20 -14.55 -15.65
CA PRO A 91 -1.93 -14.63 -14.94
C PRO A 91 -1.81 -15.91 -14.10
N TRP A 92 -0.60 -16.47 -14.07
CA TRP A 92 -0.23 -17.53 -13.14
C TRP A 92 0.03 -16.96 -11.75
N HIS A 93 -0.64 -17.49 -10.72
CA HIS A 93 -0.47 -17.04 -9.35
C HIS A 93 -0.75 -18.18 -8.36
N ASN A 94 0.16 -18.40 -7.39
CA ASN A 94 0.08 -19.48 -6.40
C ASN A 94 -0.28 -20.84 -7.04
N TYR A 95 0.45 -21.22 -8.09
CA TYR A 95 0.30 -22.49 -8.79
C TYR A 95 -1.05 -22.71 -9.52
N LYS A 96 -1.87 -21.67 -9.68
CA LYS A 96 -3.14 -21.71 -10.43
C LYS A 96 -3.23 -20.52 -11.39
N LEU A 97 -3.87 -20.71 -12.55
CA LEU A 97 -4.27 -19.60 -13.43
C LEU A 97 -5.50 -18.90 -12.83
N ARG A 98 -5.48 -17.57 -12.81
CA ARG A 98 -6.61 -16.76 -12.33
C ARG A 98 -7.10 -15.83 -13.43
N MET A 99 -8.41 -15.82 -13.63
CA MET A 99 -9.10 -14.81 -14.45
C MET A 99 -8.92 -13.41 -13.84
N VAL A 100 -8.49 -12.46 -14.67
CA VAL A 100 -8.41 -11.04 -14.33
C VAL A 100 -8.87 -10.20 -15.52
N GLY A 101 -9.82 -9.29 -15.32
CA GLY A 101 -10.21 -8.32 -16.36
C GLY A 101 -9.08 -7.34 -16.68
N ASP A 102 -8.82 -7.11 -17.96
CA ASP A 102 -7.84 -6.14 -18.44
C ASP A 102 -8.41 -4.71 -18.47
N LEU A 103 -8.59 -4.12 -17.28
CA LEU A 103 -9.24 -2.83 -17.06
C LEU A 103 -8.38 -1.61 -17.45
N ARG A 104 -7.27 -1.79 -18.17
CA ARG A 104 -6.36 -0.68 -18.53
C ARG A 104 -7.06 0.40 -19.33
N GLU A 105 -7.79 0.03 -20.38
CA GLU A 105 -8.55 0.98 -21.20
C GLU A 105 -9.65 1.65 -20.39
N LEU A 106 -10.45 0.88 -19.64
CA LEU A 106 -11.49 1.44 -18.78
C LEU A 106 -10.93 2.47 -17.79
N ASN A 107 -9.77 2.19 -17.18
CA ASN A 107 -9.11 3.08 -16.22
C ASN A 107 -8.59 4.38 -16.86
N THR A 108 -8.26 4.38 -18.15
CA THR A 108 -7.90 5.60 -18.89
C THR A 108 -9.07 6.57 -18.95
N TYR A 109 -10.28 6.04 -19.19
CA TYR A 109 -11.52 6.83 -19.26
C TYR A 109 -12.19 7.06 -17.90
N THR A 110 -11.82 6.32 -16.86
CA THR A 110 -12.39 6.49 -15.52
C THR A 110 -11.93 7.81 -14.90
N ILE A 111 -12.88 8.65 -14.47
CA ILE A 111 -12.61 9.88 -13.73
C ILE A 111 -11.91 9.52 -12.42
N PRO A 112 -10.70 10.04 -12.16
CA PRO A 112 -9.96 9.71 -10.95
C PRO A 112 -10.64 10.28 -9.71
N ASP A 113 -10.95 9.42 -8.74
CA ASP A 113 -11.38 9.84 -7.42
C ASP A 113 -10.16 10.19 -6.57
N ARG A 114 -10.04 11.45 -6.14
CA ARG A 114 -8.89 11.98 -5.40
C ARG A 114 -9.11 11.97 -3.88
N TYR A 115 -9.81 10.97 -3.36
CA TYR A 115 -9.95 10.79 -1.91
C TYR A 115 -8.58 10.59 -1.24
N PRO A 116 -8.29 11.26 -0.11
CA PRO A 116 -7.00 11.14 0.54
C PRO A 116 -6.78 9.73 1.10
N ILE A 117 -5.70 9.08 0.66
CA ILE A 117 -5.19 7.86 1.28
C ILE A 117 -4.05 8.26 2.20
N PRO A 118 -4.07 7.84 3.47
CA PRO A 118 -3.05 8.23 4.42
C PRO A 118 -1.69 7.67 4.02
N ARG A 119 -0.62 8.45 4.20
CA ARG A 119 0.73 7.99 3.92
C ARG A 119 1.14 7.00 4.99
N ILE A 120 1.63 5.83 4.56
CA ILE A 120 2.00 4.72 5.44
C ILE A 120 2.91 5.19 6.57
N HIS A 121 4.01 5.89 6.24
CA HIS A 121 4.96 6.37 7.26
C HIS A 121 4.31 7.28 8.31
N GLU A 122 3.57 8.32 7.89
CA GLU A 122 2.86 9.24 8.81
C GLU A 122 1.92 8.45 9.72
N THR A 123 1.25 7.46 9.15
CA THR A 123 0.30 6.61 9.87
C THR A 123 1.00 5.71 10.90
N LEU A 124 2.14 5.12 10.53
CA LEU A 124 2.92 4.25 11.41
C LEU A 124 3.54 4.98 12.60
N THR A 125 3.82 6.30 12.49
CA THR A 125 4.28 7.07 13.66
C THR A 125 3.25 7.13 14.81
N LYS A 126 1.96 6.92 14.51
CA LYS A 126 0.92 6.84 15.54
C LYS A 126 1.07 5.62 16.46
N LEU A 127 1.82 4.60 16.03
CA LEU A 127 2.11 3.40 16.83
C LEU A 127 3.08 3.66 17.99
N SER A 128 3.52 4.92 18.20
CA SER A 128 4.33 5.31 19.35
C SER A 128 3.73 4.76 20.64
N LYS A 129 4.56 4.09 21.45
CA LYS A 129 4.19 3.54 22.77
C LYS A 129 3.19 2.37 22.73
N ALA A 130 2.85 1.87 21.55
CA ALA A 130 2.05 0.66 21.40
C ALA A 130 2.78 -0.55 22.00
N LYS A 131 2.18 -1.19 23.02
CA LYS A 131 2.70 -2.45 23.58
C LYS A 131 2.07 -3.66 22.92
N PHE A 132 0.83 -3.52 22.46
CA PHE A 132 0.07 -4.58 21.82
C PHE A 132 -0.42 -4.09 20.48
N ILE A 133 -0.08 -4.84 19.42
CA ILE A 133 -0.47 -4.51 18.06
C ILE A 133 -1.13 -5.74 17.44
N THR A 134 -2.31 -5.54 16.83
CA THR A 134 -3.04 -6.56 16.09
C THR A 134 -3.29 -6.06 14.68
N ALA A 135 -2.96 -6.87 13.68
CA ALA A 135 -3.32 -6.60 12.29
C ALA A 135 -4.21 -7.69 11.71
N MET A 136 -5.11 -7.22 10.86
CA MET A 136 -6.19 -8.00 10.29
C MET A 136 -6.34 -7.58 8.83
N ASP A 137 -6.44 -8.56 7.93
CA ASP A 137 -6.78 -8.30 6.54
C ASP A 137 -8.26 -8.60 6.28
N ALA A 138 -8.94 -7.67 5.62
CA ALA A 138 -10.27 -7.93 5.09
C ALA A 138 -10.21 -9.02 4.00
N LEU A 139 -10.87 -10.15 4.22
CA LEU A 139 -10.80 -11.29 3.28
C LEU A 139 -11.34 -10.89 1.90
N LYS A 140 -10.51 -10.90 0.85
CA LYS A 140 -10.90 -10.50 -0.52
C LYS A 140 -11.69 -9.16 -0.53
N GLY A 141 -11.21 -8.16 0.23
CA GLY A 141 -11.95 -6.94 0.61
C GLY A 141 -12.79 -6.31 -0.51
N PHE A 142 -12.22 -6.16 -1.71
CA PHE A 142 -12.92 -5.54 -2.83
C PHE A 142 -14.15 -6.31 -3.33
N HIS A 143 -14.11 -7.65 -3.36
CA HIS A 143 -15.22 -8.47 -3.84
C HIS A 143 -16.44 -8.49 -2.91
N LYS A 144 -16.42 -7.71 -1.81
CA LYS A 144 -17.57 -7.51 -0.93
C LYS A 144 -18.39 -6.28 -1.27
N ASN A 145 -17.75 -5.27 -1.89
CA ASN A 145 -18.42 -4.05 -2.30
C ASN A 145 -19.37 -4.35 -3.46
N VAL A 146 -20.64 -4.00 -3.29
CA VAL A 146 -21.68 -4.13 -4.33
C VAL A 146 -21.44 -3.06 -5.40
N LEU A 147 -21.57 -3.44 -6.67
CA LEU A 147 -21.57 -2.47 -7.77
C LEU A 147 -22.99 -1.96 -8.04
N THR A 148 -23.13 -0.67 -8.35
CA THR A 148 -24.38 -0.10 -8.86
C THR A 148 -24.73 -0.74 -10.22
N PRO A 149 -26.02 -0.86 -10.60
CA PRO A 149 -26.40 -1.43 -11.90
C PRO A 149 -25.70 -0.76 -13.10
N HIS A 150 -25.42 0.54 -12.98
CA HIS A 150 -24.64 1.30 -13.96
C HIS A 150 -23.19 0.78 -14.07
N ALA A 151 -22.44 0.72 -12.97
CA ALA A 151 -21.06 0.26 -12.98
C ALA A 151 -20.92 -1.21 -13.43
N ARG A 152 -21.91 -2.07 -13.16
CA ARG A 152 -21.91 -3.47 -13.62
C ARG A 152 -21.80 -3.56 -15.15
N LYS A 153 -22.55 -2.71 -15.87
CA LYS A 153 -22.52 -2.66 -17.34
C LYS A 153 -21.16 -2.21 -17.88
N LEU A 154 -20.52 -1.25 -17.21
CA LEU A 154 -19.18 -0.75 -17.58
C LEU A 154 -18.05 -1.76 -17.28
N LEU A 155 -18.26 -2.65 -16.31
CA LEU A 155 -17.29 -3.65 -15.88
C LEU A 155 -17.49 -5.01 -16.54
N ARG A 156 -18.26 -5.09 -17.62
CA ARG A 156 -18.47 -6.34 -18.36
C ARG A 156 -17.15 -6.89 -18.89
N ILE A 157 -16.95 -8.18 -18.66
CA ILE A 157 -15.80 -8.94 -19.15
C ILE A 157 -16.22 -9.89 -20.24
N ILE A 158 -15.32 -10.14 -21.18
CA ILE A 158 -15.50 -11.09 -22.28
C ILE A 158 -14.42 -12.16 -22.26
N ALA A 159 -14.87 -13.42 -22.37
CA ALA A 159 -14.06 -14.62 -22.48
C ALA A 159 -14.53 -15.46 -23.69
N HIS A 160 -13.82 -16.52 -24.03
CA HIS A 160 -14.20 -17.42 -25.13
C HIS A 160 -15.56 -18.11 -24.88
N CYS A 161 -15.97 -18.27 -23.62
CA CYS A 161 -17.24 -18.90 -23.21
C CYS A 161 -18.41 -17.91 -23.01
N GLY A 162 -18.19 -16.61 -23.28
CA GLY A 162 -19.26 -15.60 -23.28
C GLY A 162 -18.90 -14.31 -22.54
N ILE A 163 -19.94 -13.49 -22.31
CA ILE A 163 -19.86 -12.20 -21.62
C ILE A 163 -20.43 -12.34 -20.22
N TYR A 164 -19.72 -11.77 -19.25
CA TYR A 164 -20.08 -11.79 -17.84
C TYR A 164 -20.02 -10.38 -17.28
N GLU A 165 -20.79 -10.10 -16.25
CA GLU A 165 -20.74 -8.84 -15.54
C GLU A 165 -20.46 -9.04 -14.05
N TYR A 166 -19.64 -8.15 -13.50
CA TYR A 166 -19.35 -8.11 -12.09
C TYR A 166 -20.53 -7.58 -11.31
N LEU A 167 -20.95 -8.31 -10.28
CA LEU A 167 -21.90 -7.85 -9.25
C LEU A 167 -21.17 -7.18 -8.09
N ARG A 168 -19.89 -7.52 -7.92
CA ARG A 168 -19.01 -7.05 -6.86
C ARG A 168 -17.77 -6.40 -7.44
N MET A 169 -17.21 -5.43 -6.74
CA MET A 169 -16.07 -4.66 -7.24
C MET A 169 -14.89 -5.60 -7.58
N PRO A 170 -14.43 -5.64 -8.84
CA PRO A 170 -13.24 -6.39 -9.22
C PRO A 170 -11.95 -5.71 -8.76
N PHE A 171 -10.87 -6.50 -8.72
CA PHE A 171 -9.53 -5.96 -8.58
C PHE A 171 -9.16 -5.09 -9.80
N ARG A 172 -8.22 -4.15 -9.59
CA ARG A 172 -7.60 -3.31 -10.63
C ARG A 172 -8.47 -2.18 -11.23
N ILE A 173 -9.64 -1.89 -10.66
CA ILE A 173 -10.32 -0.62 -10.97
C ILE A 173 -9.52 0.53 -10.35
N LYS A 174 -9.37 1.61 -11.12
CA LYS A 174 -8.63 2.82 -10.75
C LYS A 174 -8.98 3.35 -9.36
N ASN A 175 -10.27 3.45 -9.05
CA ASN A 175 -10.79 4.07 -7.83
C ASN A 175 -11.07 3.06 -6.69
N ALA A 176 -10.74 1.77 -6.86
CA ALA A 176 -11.00 0.78 -5.82
C ALA A 176 -10.31 1.10 -4.47
N PRO A 177 -9.02 1.50 -4.42
CA PRO A 177 -8.36 1.86 -3.16
C PRO A 177 -8.99 3.08 -2.47
N THR A 178 -9.33 4.11 -3.24
CA THR A 178 -9.87 5.37 -2.72
C THR A 178 -11.29 5.20 -2.19
N HIS A 179 -12.13 4.46 -2.91
CA HIS A 179 -13.46 4.08 -2.43
C HIS A 179 -13.38 3.27 -1.13
N TYR A 180 -12.48 2.29 -1.08
CA TYR A 180 -12.33 1.44 0.10
C TYR A 180 -11.83 2.23 1.31
N GLN A 181 -10.89 3.15 1.13
CA GLN A 181 -10.43 4.04 2.19
C GLN A 181 -11.56 4.97 2.68
N ARG A 182 -12.35 5.55 1.77
CA ARG A 182 -13.51 6.38 2.12
C ARG A 182 -14.51 5.60 2.95
N MET A 183 -14.87 4.40 2.50
CA MET A 183 -15.76 3.50 3.21
C MET A 183 -15.26 3.23 4.64
N MET A 184 -13.98 2.87 4.80
CA MET A 184 -13.40 2.61 6.11
C MET A 184 -13.44 3.85 7.02
N ASN A 185 -13.15 5.04 6.48
CA ASN A 185 -13.27 6.29 7.22
C ASN A 185 -14.71 6.58 7.69
N THR A 186 -15.72 6.21 6.90
CA THR A 186 -17.13 6.34 7.29
C THR A 186 -17.54 5.33 8.37
N ILE A 187 -16.96 4.12 8.37
CA ILE A 187 -17.28 3.07 9.35
C ILE A 187 -16.60 3.33 10.71
N PHE A 188 -15.38 3.87 10.69
CA PHE A 188 -14.54 4.05 11.89
C PHE A 188 -14.18 5.52 12.23
N PRO A 189 -15.11 6.48 12.14
CA PRO A 189 -14.75 7.90 12.25
C PRO A 189 -14.17 8.26 13.61
N HIS A 190 -14.73 7.71 14.69
CA HIS A 190 -14.29 7.96 16.06
C HIS A 190 -12.90 7.36 16.32
N GLU A 191 -12.67 6.12 15.87
CA GLU A 191 -11.42 5.41 16.09
C GLU A 191 -10.26 6.05 15.32
N PHE A 192 -10.53 6.63 14.14
CA PHE A 192 -9.55 7.46 13.44
C PHE A 192 -9.22 8.75 14.19
N SER A 193 -10.25 9.40 14.75
CA SER A 193 -10.09 10.64 15.54
C SER A 193 -9.30 10.41 16.82
N GLU A 194 -9.55 9.30 17.51
CA GLU A 194 -8.82 8.90 18.72
C GLU A 194 -7.40 8.39 18.42
N GLY A 195 -7.13 8.04 17.16
CA GLY A 195 -5.78 7.82 16.67
C GLY A 195 -5.17 6.46 16.98
N TRP A 196 -5.92 5.51 17.57
CA TRP A 196 -5.43 4.15 17.91
C TRP A 196 -5.75 3.08 16.85
N LEU A 197 -6.48 3.47 15.80
CA LEU A 197 -6.80 2.62 14.65
C LEU A 197 -6.14 3.16 13.40
N ILE A 198 -5.46 2.26 12.69
CA ILE A 198 -4.86 2.51 11.39
C ILE A 198 -5.55 1.61 10.40
N ILE A 199 -6.07 2.19 9.32
CA ILE A 199 -6.57 1.42 8.19
C ILE A 199 -5.89 1.93 6.93
N TYR A 200 -5.31 1.01 6.19
CA TYR A 200 -4.75 1.26 4.89
C TYR A 200 -5.36 0.30 3.89
N ILE A 201 -6.34 0.79 3.13
CA ILE A 201 -7.15 -0.04 2.23
C ILE A 201 -7.73 -1.23 3.02
N ASP A 202 -7.31 -2.47 2.76
CA ASP A 202 -7.84 -3.71 3.32
C ASP A 202 -7.15 -4.17 4.61
N GLU A 203 -6.05 -3.54 5.00
CA GLU A 203 -5.31 -3.84 6.22
C GLU A 203 -5.78 -2.95 7.38
N ILE A 204 -6.27 -3.58 8.46
CA ILE A 204 -6.73 -2.93 9.69
C ILE A 204 -5.74 -3.24 10.80
N ILE A 205 -5.18 -2.21 11.42
CA ILE A 205 -4.17 -2.30 12.48
C ILE A 205 -4.70 -1.58 13.73
N ILE A 206 -4.83 -2.34 14.81
CA ILE A 206 -5.25 -1.86 16.13
C ILE A 206 -4.03 -1.88 17.04
N PHE A 207 -3.88 -0.85 17.87
CA PHE A 207 -2.81 -0.83 18.86
C PHE A 207 -3.21 -0.22 20.19
N SER A 208 -2.52 -0.65 21.24
CA SER A 208 -2.79 -0.21 22.62
C SER A 208 -1.57 -0.27 23.53
N GLU A 209 -1.63 0.50 24.61
CA GLU A 209 -0.61 0.62 25.66
C GLU A 209 -0.78 -0.46 26.74
N SER A 210 -1.98 -1.00 26.90
CA SER A 210 -2.30 -2.06 27.87
C SER A 210 -3.13 -3.17 27.23
N TRP A 211 -3.03 -4.37 27.81
CA TRP A 211 -3.73 -5.55 27.31
C TRP A 211 -5.25 -5.40 27.38
N LYS A 212 -5.76 -4.94 28.53
CA LYS A 212 -7.19 -4.74 28.77
C LYS A 212 -7.80 -3.80 27.72
N LEU A 213 -7.17 -2.64 27.51
CA LEU A 213 -7.60 -1.67 26.49
C LEU A 213 -7.53 -2.25 25.08
N HIS A 214 -6.55 -3.13 24.81
CA HIS A 214 -6.44 -3.80 23.52
C HIS A 214 -7.61 -4.75 23.24
N LEU A 215 -8.06 -5.50 24.24
CA LEU A 215 -9.24 -6.37 24.11
C LEU A 215 -10.54 -5.58 23.89
N GLU A 216 -10.68 -4.44 24.57
CA GLU A 216 -11.81 -3.52 24.40
C GLU A 216 -11.85 -2.95 22.98
N ARG A 217 -10.73 -2.41 22.49
CA ARG A 217 -10.57 -1.89 21.12
C ARG A 217 -10.81 -2.97 20.06
N LEU A 218 -10.26 -4.17 20.25
CA LEU A 218 -10.50 -5.29 19.34
C LEU A 218 -11.99 -5.64 19.26
N SER A 219 -12.65 -5.75 20.41
CA SER A 219 -14.07 -6.08 20.48
C SER A 219 -14.94 -5.01 19.79
N LEU A 220 -14.59 -3.73 19.95
CA LEU A 220 -15.25 -2.62 19.27
C LEU A 220 -15.14 -2.75 17.75
N VAL A 221 -13.93 -2.99 17.24
CA VAL A 221 -13.67 -3.13 15.80
C VAL A 221 -14.40 -4.34 15.24
N LEU A 222 -14.29 -5.51 15.85
CA LEU A 222 -14.97 -6.73 15.39
C LEU A 222 -16.50 -6.56 15.36
N ARG A 223 -17.08 -5.86 16.34
CA ARG A 223 -18.51 -5.54 16.36
C ARG A 223 -18.93 -4.68 15.18
N LYS A 224 -18.19 -3.60 14.88
CA LYS A 224 -18.47 -2.74 13.71
C LYS A 224 -18.34 -3.50 12.39
N ILE A 225 -17.33 -4.36 12.28
CA ILE A 225 -17.10 -5.22 11.12
C ILE A 225 -18.32 -6.13 10.86
N LEU A 226 -18.90 -6.71 11.92
CA LEU A 226 -20.12 -7.50 11.84
C LEU A 226 -21.34 -6.67 11.41
N GLN A 227 -21.51 -5.47 11.96
CA GLN A 227 -22.64 -4.58 11.64
C GLN A 227 -22.68 -4.23 10.15
N VAL A 228 -21.52 -4.03 9.52
CA VAL A 228 -21.42 -3.76 8.07
C VAL A 228 -21.30 -5.02 7.22
N ASN A 229 -21.42 -6.20 7.83
CA ASN A 229 -21.30 -7.52 7.18
C ASN A 229 -19.98 -7.71 6.42
N MET A 230 -18.89 -7.18 6.97
CA MET A 230 -17.54 -7.42 6.48
C MET A 230 -16.94 -8.66 7.16
N LYS A 231 -16.05 -9.36 6.43
CA LYS A 231 -15.34 -10.55 6.94
C LYS A 231 -13.83 -10.34 7.00
N ILE A 232 -13.16 -10.92 7.99
CA ILE A 232 -11.72 -10.89 8.18
C ILE A 232 -11.14 -12.26 7.79
N SER A 233 -9.95 -12.26 7.20
CA SER A 233 -9.24 -13.51 6.90
C SER A 233 -8.59 -14.08 8.16
N LEU A 234 -9.01 -15.28 8.58
CA LEU A 234 -8.39 -16.00 9.69
C LEU A 234 -6.90 -16.26 9.47
N LYS A 235 -6.52 -16.61 8.23
CA LYS A 235 -5.13 -16.94 7.86
C LYS A 235 -4.18 -15.74 7.99
N LYS A 236 -4.70 -14.52 7.89
CA LYS A 236 -3.92 -13.28 7.90
C LYS A 236 -4.17 -12.44 9.15
N PHE A 237 -4.67 -13.09 10.20
CA PHE A 237 -4.93 -12.46 11.49
C PHE A 237 -3.69 -12.59 12.37
N ASN A 238 -2.98 -11.48 12.60
CA ASN A 238 -1.75 -11.43 13.39
C ASN A 238 -2.02 -10.71 14.71
N PHE A 239 -1.92 -11.42 15.83
CA PHE A 239 -2.43 -10.92 17.11
C PHE A 239 -1.35 -10.53 18.12
N GLY A 240 -1.50 -9.36 18.74
CA GLY A 240 -0.99 -9.03 20.08
C GLY A 240 0.52 -9.10 20.25
N PHE A 241 1.26 -8.91 19.16
CA PHE A 241 2.71 -8.91 19.22
C PHE A 241 3.23 -7.54 19.67
N HIS A 242 4.37 -7.55 20.36
CA HIS A 242 5.16 -6.33 20.59
C HIS A 242 5.75 -5.77 19.29
N GLU A 243 5.86 -6.62 18.27
CA GLU A 243 6.38 -6.29 16.94
C GLU A 243 5.48 -6.92 15.87
N LEU A 244 5.01 -6.12 14.92
CA LEU A 244 4.11 -6.51 13.85
C LEU A 244 4.76 -6.28 12.48
N LYS A 245 4.54 -7.23 11.56
CA LYS A 245 4.84 -7.05 10.13
C LYS A 245 3.61 -6.50 9.44
N ALA A 246 3.62 -5.22 9.08
CA ALA A 246 2.50 -4.54 8.45
C ALA A 246 2.99 -3.56 7.38
N LEU A 247 2.22 -3.39 6.29
CA LEU A 247 2.51 -2.40 5.25
C LEU A 247 3.94 -2.47 4.67
N GLY A 248 4.58 -3.64 4.70
CA GLY A 248 5.97 -3.82 4.25
C GLY A 248 7.05 -3.30 5.20
N HIS A 249 6.68 -2.96 6.42
CA HIS A 249 7.57 -2.62 7.52
C HIS A 249 7.46 -3.64 8.65
N VAL A 250 8.44 -3.60 9.54
CA VAL A 250 8.37 -4.26 10.84
C VAL A 250 8.22 -3.15 11.86
N VAL A 251 7.17 -3.19 12.67
CA VAL A 251 6.79 -2.07 13.53
C VAL A 251 6.64 -2.55 14.95
N SER A 252 7.28 -1.86 15.88
CA SER A 252 7.08 -2.02 17.31
C SER A 252 6.64 -0.69 17.91
N GLY A 253 6.27 -0.67 19.20
CA GLY A 253 5.96 0.58 19.89
C GLY A 253 7.11 1.59 19.98
N LEU A 254 8.33 1.16 19.70
CA LEU A 254 9.55 1.98 19.82
C LEU A 254 10.21 2.26 18.47
N SER A 255 10.02 1.38 17.49
CA SER A 255 10.79 1.45 16.24
C SER A 255 10.04 0.97 15.01
N LEU A 256 10.47 1.51 13.87
CA LEU A 256 10.04 1.19 12.53
C LEU A 256 11.23 0.64 11.74
N GLY A 257 11.12 -0.59 11.27
CA GLY A 257 12.13 -1.28 10.48
C GLY A 257 11.65 -1.65 9.09
N VAL A 258 12.59 -1.98 8.21
CA VAL A 258 12.30 -2.52 6.89
C VAL A 258 11.97 -4.01 6.99
N TYR A 259 10.91 -4.47 6.30
CA TYR A 259 10.61 -5.89 6.27
C TYR A 259 11.59 -6.67 5.38
N LYS A 260 12.59 -7.29 6.01
CA LYS A 260 13.71 -7.99 5.34
C LYS A 260 13.27 -9.00 4.27
N LYS A 261 12.13 -9.69 4.43
CA LYS A 261 11.62 -10.64 3.42
C LYS A 261 11.17 -9.94 2.12
N LYS A 262 10.58 -8.73 2.21
CA LYS A 262 10.25 -7.92 1.02
C LYS A 262 11.53 -7.47 0.32
N VAL A 263 12.53 -7.03 1.07
CA VAL A 263 13.85 -6.63 0.51
C VAL A 263 14.55 -7.82 -0.14
N ALA A 264 14.55 -8.99 0.49
CA ALA A 264 15.17 -10.20 -0.06
C ALA A 264 14.63 -10.55 -1.45
N SER A 265 13.32 -10.35 -1.69
CA SER A 265 12.72 -10.59 -3.01
C SER A 265 13.27 -9.68 -4.12
N VAL A 266 13.83 -8.51 -3.77
CA VAL A 266 14.50 -7.60 -4.71
C VAL A 266 15.98 -7.90 -4.80
N LEU A 267 16.63 -8.30 -3.69
CA LEU A 267 18.03 -8.71 -3.69
C LEU A 267 18.29 -9.97 -4.52
N LEU A 268 17.32 -10.89 -4.56
CA LEU A 268 17.40 -12.13 -5.33
C LEU A 268 17.09 -11.94 -6.83
N LYS A 269 16.60 -10.77 -7.24
CA LYS A 269 16.37 -10.49 -8.67
C LYS A 269 17.70 -10.28 -9.37
N LYS A 270 17.75 -10.74 -10.63
CA LYS A 270 18.84 -10.40 -11.53
C LYS A 270 18.96 -8.88 -11.67
N MET A 271 20.18 -8.42 -11.95
CA MET A 271 20.46 -7.02 -12.20
C MET A 271 19.54 -6.48 -13.32
N PRO A 272 18.96 -5.27 -13.17
CA PRO A 272 18.11 -4.68 -14.20
C PRO A 272 18.81 -4.61 -15.56
N GLN A 273 18.18 -5.15 -16.59
CA GLN A 273 18.73 -5.19 -17.95
C GLN A 273 18.16 -4.09 -18.87
N ASN A 274 17.20 -3.31 -18.39
CA ASN A 274 16.57 -2.24 -19.14
C ASN A 274 16.05 -1.12 -18.22
N LYS A 275 15.72 0.04 -18.82
CA LYS A 275 15.19 1.22 -18.10
C LYS A 275 13.97 0.89 -17.25
N LYS A 276 13.06 0.06 -17.76
CA LYS A 276 11.81 -0.30 -17.06
C LYS A 276 12.08 -1.06 -15.76
N GLU A 277 12.98 -2.03 -15.80
CA GLU A 277 13.42 -2.77 -14.61
C GLU A 277 14.18 -1.88 -13.62
N MET A 278 15.00 -0.94 -14.11
CA MET A 278 15.72 -0.01 -13.24
C MET A 278 14.77 1.00 -12.56
N ILE A 279 13.78 1.53 -13.29
CA ILE A 279 12.73 2.39 -12.73
C ILE A 279 11.93 1.62 -11.67
N TYR A 280 11.62 0.33 -11.91
CA TYR A 280 10.97 -0.51 -10.91
C TYR A 280 11.82 -0.66 -9.63
N PHE A 281 13.13 -0.92 -9.78
CA PHE A 281 14.06 -0.99 -8.65
C PHE A 281 14.15 0.32 -7.88
N LEU A 282 14.24 1.46 -8.58
CA LEU A 282 14.27 2.79 -7.97
C LEU A 282 12.96 3.10 -7.24
N GLY A 283 11.81 2.76 -7.83
CA GLY A 283 10.50 2.92 -7.19
C GLY A 283 10.39 2.11 -5.90
N PHE A 284 10.85 0.84 -5.92
CA PHE A 284 10.91 0.00 -4.72
C PHE A 284 11.85 0.58 -3.66
N SER A 285 13.06 0.99 -4.05
CA SER A 285 14.05 1.51 -3.10
C SER A 285 13.61 2.84 -2.50
N SER A 286 12.95 3.69 -3.31
CA SER A 286 12.39 4.96 -2.86
C SER A 286 11.28 4.79 -1.83
N TYR A 287 10.58 3.66 -1.79
CA TYR A 287 9.59 3.36 -0.75
C TYR A 287 10.24 3.35 0.64
N TYR A 288 11.48 2.87 0.72
CA TYR A 288 12.25 2.77 1.97
C TYR A 288 13.23 3.92 2.19
N ARG A 289 13.20 4.98 1.36
CA ARG A 289 14.21 6.07 1.36
C ARG A 289 14.47 6.71 2.72
N GLN A 290 13.48 6.72 3.62
CA GLN A 290 13.61 7.30 4.96
C GLN A 290 14.51 6.48 5.89
N HIS A 291 14.81 5.24 5.53
CA HIS A 291 15.80 4.38 6.20
C HIS A 291 17.18 4.47 5.53
N LEU A 292 17.30 5.13 4.37
CA LEU A 292 18.47 5.09 3.52
C LEU A 292 19.18 6.45 3.56
N LYS A 293 20.29 6.51 4.32
CA LYS A 293 21.18 7.66 4.30
C LYS A 293 21.68 7.93 2.87
N ASP A 294 21.67 9.19 2.45
CA ASP A 294 22.18 9.66 1.17
C ASP A 294 21.54 9.04 -0.09
N PHE A 295 20.32 8.50 0.03
CA PHE A 295 19.61 7.84 -1.07
C PHE A 295 19.57 8.66 -2.36
N ALA A 296 19.30 9.97 -2.27
CA ALA A 296 19.17 10.82 -3.44
C ALA A 296 20.47 10.93 -4.26
N ILE A 297 21.64 10.86 -3.60
CA ILE A 297 22.96 10.93 -4.24
C ILE A 297 23.15 9.71 -5.14
N TYR A 298 22.90 8.50 -4.60
CA TYR A 298 23.03 7.26 -5.37
C TYR A 298 21.93 7.11 -6.42
N ALA A 299 20.68 7.44 -6.07
CA ALA A 299 19.55 7.34 -6.98
C ALA A 299 19.72 8.28 -8.20
N LYS A 300 20.39 9.44 -8.05
CA LYS A 300 20.68 10.38 -9.16
C LYS A 300 21.40 9.69 -10.31
N LYS A 301 22.45 8.92 -10.00
CA LYS A 301 23.27 8.20 -10.99
C LYS A 301 22.43 7.20 -11.78
N LEU A 302 21.50 6.54 -11.10
CA LEU A 302 20.57 5.60 -11.71
C LEU A 302 19.41 6.27 -12.48
N TYR A 303 18.92 7.43 -12.04
CA TYR A 303 17.91 8.18 -12.77
C TYR A 303 18.45 8.68 -14.12
N ARG A 304 19.72 9.07 -14.20
CA ARG A 304 20.38 9.51 -15.45
C ARG A 304 20.35 8.43 -16.53
N ILE A 305 20.64 7.18 -16.18
CA ILE A 305 20.60 6.05 -17.14
C ILE A 305 19.17 5.62 -17.49
N CYS A 306 18.17 6.07 -16.71
CA CYS A 306 16.75 5.83 -16.97
C CYS A 306 16.08 6.93 -17.80
N ASP A 307 16.79 8.03 -18.09
CA ASP A 307 16.21 9.14 -18.84
C ASP A 307 15.80 8.71 -20.25
N GLN A 308 14.74 9.32 -20.80
CA GLN A 308 14.19 8.91 -22.09
C GLN A 308 15.20 9.07 -23.23
N GLN A 309 16.02 10.12 -23.19
CA GLN A 309 16.95 10.49 -24.25
C GLN A 309 18.29 9.73 -24.15
N THR A 310 18.58 9.08 -23.02
CA THR A 310 19.85 8.39 -22.77
C THR A 310 19.78 6.92 -23.20
N VAL A 311 20.82 6.36 -23.83
CA VAL A 311 20.91 4.90 -24.05
C VAL A 311 21.05 4.20 -22.69
N PHE A 312 20.30 3.13 -22.46
CA PHE A 312 20.45 2.37 -21.23
C PHE A 312 21.76 1.61 -21.26
N GLU A 313 22.74 2.11 -20.49
CA GLU A 313 24.03 1.48 -20.31
C GLU A 313 24.37 1.46 -18.83
N MET A 314 24.73 0.28 -18.33
CA MET A 314 25.14 0.11 -16.96
C MET A 314 26.63 0.42 -16.81
N THR A 315 26.95 1.69 -16.63
CA THR A 315 28.33 2.14 -16.39
C THR A 315 28.85 1.66 -15.02
N GLN A 316 30.16 1.72 -14.79
CA GLN A 316 30.75 1.42 -13.49
C GLN A 316 30.15 2.29 -12.37
N GLU A 317 29.89 3.57 -12.66
CA GLU A 317 29.24 4.49 -11.73
C GLU A 317 27.79 4.05 -11.40
N GLY A 318 27.04 3.61 -12.42
CA GLY A 318 25.70 3.06 -12.24
C GLY A 318 25.70 1.77 -11.40
N LEU A 319 26.64 0.86 -11.67
CA LEU A 319 26.81 -0.38 -10.90
C LEU A 319 27.14 -0.09 -9.43
N GLN A 320 28.06 0.84 -9.16
CA GLN A 320 28.39 1.24 -7.79
C GLN A 320 27.20 1.85 -7.05
N ALA A 321 26.43 2.72 -7.72
CA ALA A 321 25.22 3.30 -7.14
C ALA A 321 24.15 2.24 -6.83
N TYR A 322 23.97 1.28 -7.74
CA TYR A 322 23.06 0.16 -7.57
C TYR A 322 23.42 -0.70 -6.35
N GLU A 323 24.69 -1.10 -6.24
CA GLU A 323 25.15 -1.91 -5.10
C GLU A 323 25.11 -1.14 -3.78
N LYS A 324 25.39 0.18 -3.77
CA LYS A 324 25.23 1.01 -2.58
C LYS A 324 23.78 1.08 -2.10
N ILE A 325 22.81 1.22 -3.00
CA ILE A 325 21.38 1.20 -2.62
C ILE A 325 20.97 -0.19 -2.10
N LYS A 326 21.41 -1.28 -2.74
CA LYS A 326 21.16 -2.64 -2.23
C LYS A 326 21.75 -2.85 -0.84
N TYR A 327 23.00 -2.42 -0.63
CA TYR A 327 23.67 -2.51 0.66
C TYR A 327 22.91 -1.70 1.73
N ALA A 328 22.48 -0.47 1.41
CA ALA A 328 21.71 0.37 2.31
C ALA A 328 20.34 -0.24 2.66
N LEU A 329 19.64 -0.86 1.69
CA LEU A 329 18.38 -1.57 1.95
C LEU A 329 18.56 -2.79 2.86
N THR A 330 19.69 -3.47 2.74
CA THR A 330 20.00 -4.67 3.53
C THR A 330 20.40 -4.32 4.97
N ASN A 331 21.12 -3.21 5.13
CA ASN A 331 21.63 -2.71 6.40
C ASN A 331 20.83 -1.51 6.94
N ALA A 332 19.59 -1.34 6.48
CA ALA A 332 18.71 -0.27 6.89
C ALA A 332 18.53 -0.29 8.42
N PRO A 333 18.82 0.81 9.14
CA PRO A 333 18.63 0.87 10.57
C PRO A 333 17.13 0.84 10.92
N LEU A 334 16.86 0.44 12.16
CA LEU A 334 15.57 0.70 12.77
C LEU A 334 15.45 2.21 13.02
N LEU A 335 14.35 2.80 12.55
CA LEU A 335 14.02 4.18 12.85
C LEU A 335 13.27 4.23 14.18
N LEU A 336 13.63 5.14 15.08
CA LEU A 336 12.88 5.41 16.30
C LEU A 336 11.56 6.10 15.95
N ILE A 337 10.49 5.75 16.66
CA ILE A 337 9.23 6.50 16.58
C ILE A 337 9.41 7.81 17.36
N PRO A 338 9.07 8.98 16.80
CA PRO A 338 9.22 10.26 17.50
C PRO A 338 8.53 10.28 18.88
N ASP A 339 9.21 10.79 19.91
CA ASP A 339 8.58 11.26 21.14
C ASP A 339 8.67 12.79 21.21
N TRP A 340 7.53 13.46 21.02
CA TRP A 340 7.46 14.91 21.02
C TRP A 340 7.75 15.57 22.38
N LYS A 341 7.92 14.78 23.45
CA LYS A 341 8.36 15.29 24.76
C LYS A 341 9.88 15.41 24.88
N LEU A 342 10.64 14.84 23.96
CA LEU A 342 12.10 14.80 24.00
C LEU A 342 12.69 15.71 22.90
N PRO A 343 13.87 16.32 23.12
CA PRO A 343 14.51 17.15 22.13
C PRO A 343 14.94 16.33 20.90
N PHE A 344 14.84 16.94 19.73
CA PHE A 344 15.35 16.36 18.48
C PHE A 344 16.78 16.83 18.21
N LYS A 345 17.60 15.98 17.58
CA LYS A 345 18.92 16.31 17.05
C LYS A 345 18.86 16.29 15.53
N LEU A 346 19.23 17.39 14.89
CA LEU A 346 19.26 17.49 13.43
C LEU A 346 20.70 17.47 12.95
N TYR A 347 21.05 16.45 12.17
CA TYR A 347 22.29 16.39 11.43
C TYR A 347 22.02 16.77 9.98
N ILE A 348 22.84 17.65 9.43
CA ILE A 348 22.78 18.07 8.03
C ILE A 348 24.14 17.87 7.39
N ASP A 349 24.13 17.56 6.10
CA ASP A 349 25.30 17.49 5.25
C ASP A 349 24.94 18.00 3.85
N ALA A 350 25.86 18.69 3.21
CA ALA A 350 25.63 19.28 1.90
C ALA A 350 26.91 19.19 1.07
N CYS A 351 26.78 18.66 -0.15
CA CYS A 351 27.87 18.60 -1.11
C CYS A 351 27.38 19.04 -2.48
N GLY A 352 28.29 19.30 -3.43
CA GLY A 352 27.92 19.77 -4.77
C GLY A 352 26.97 18.84 -5.55
N GLU A 353 26.79 17.59 -5.10
CA GLU A 353 25.86 16.65 -5.72
C GLU A 353 24.44 16.68 -5.13
N GLY A 354 24.30 16.98 -3.83
CA GLY A 354 23.08 16.75 -3.07
C GLY A 354 23.11 17.27 -1.63
N LEU A 355 21.93 17.30 -1.02
CA LEU A 355 21.70 17.64 0.37
C LEU A 355 21.22 16.38 1.12
N GLY A 356 21.72 16.17 2.32
CA GLY A 356 21.33 15.10 3.23
C GLY A 356 21.01 15.65 4.61
N ALA A 357 19.98 15.09 5.25
CA ALA A 357 19.73 15.36 6.65
C ALA A 357 19.18 14.12 7.37
N ALA A 358 19.54 13.99 8.64
CA ALA A 358 19.08 12.94 9.53
C ALA A 358 18.49 13.58 10.78
N LEU A 359 17.21 13.31 11.05
CA LEU A 359 16.58 13.65 12.31
C LEU A 359 16.80 12.49 13.28
N HIS A 360 17.40 12.77 14.44
CA HIS A 360 17.71 11.82 15.48
C HIS A 360 17.03 12.23 16.78
N GLN A 361 16.93 11.27 17.70
CA GLN A 361 16.47 11.54 19.06
C GLN A 361 17.13 10.57 20.04
N VAL A 362 17.40 11.04 21.24
CA VAL A 362 17.87 10.20 22.35
C VAL A 362 16.64 9.68 23.08
N GLN A 363 16.45 8.35 23.07
CA GLN A 363 15.34 7.68 23.76
C GLN A 363 15.88 6.57 24.65
N THR A 364 15.14 6.21 25.69
CA THR A 364 15.48 5.06 26.52
C THR A 364 15.04 3.77 25.81
N VAL A 365 16.00 2.95 25.43
CA VAL A 365 15.79 1.62 24.83
C VAL A 365 16.49 0.60 25.71
N ASN A 366 15.78 -0.41 26.21
CA ASN A 366 16.30 -1.41 27.15
C ASN A 366 16.99 -0.76 28.37
N ASP A 367 16.32 0.20 29.00
CA ASP A 367 16.77 0.93 30.19
C ASP A 367 18.08 1.73 30.03
N ARG A 368 18.49 1.99 28.78
CA ARG A 368 19.68 2.79 28.47
C ARG A 368 19.36 3.90 27.48
N PRO A 369 20.00 5.08 27.59
CA PRO A 369 19.87 6.12 26.57
C PRO A 369 20.51 5.64 25.27
N TYR A 370 19.74 5.70 24.19
CA TYR A 370 20.17 5.37 22.85
C TYR A 370 19.80 6.53 21.91
N GLU A 371 20.81 7.08 21.22
CA GLU A 371 20.55 7.99 20.13
C GLU A 371 20.30 7.20 18.85
N GLY A 372 19.10 7.32 18.30
CA GLY A 372 18.73 6.64 17.07
C GLY A 372 18.16 7.59 16.02
N PRO A 373 18.21 7.19 14.74
CA PRO A 373 17.60 7.94 13.67
C PRO A 373 16.08 7.82 13.74
N ILE A 374 15.37 8.94 13.57
CA ILE A 374 13.93 8.98 13.35
C ILE A 374 13.62 8.92 11.86
N CYS A 375 14.36 9.69 11.07
CA CYS A 375 14.11 9.80 9.64
C CYS A 375 15.34 10.35 8.90
N PHE A 376 15.66 9.75 7.76
CA PHE A 376 16.60 10.30 6.80
C PHE A 376 15.84 10.99 5.65
N ILE A 377 16.31 12.18 5.26
CA ILE A 377 15.86 12.86 4.03
C ILE A 377 17.09 13.20 3.19
N SER A 378 16.93 13.11 1.88
CA SER A 378 17.95 13.56 0.94
C SER A 378 17.29 14.11 -0.32
N ARG A 379 17.94 15.10 -0.95
CA ARG A 379 17.54 15.60 -2.26
C ARG A 379 18.74 15.99 -3.10
N GLN A 380 18.52 16.08 -4.40
CA GLN A 380 19.53 16.61 -5.31
C GLN A 380 19.56 18.14 -5.22
N ILE A 381 20.74 18.70 -5.46
CA ILE A 381 20.95 20.12 -5.67
C ILE A 381 20.37 20.52 -7.04
N LYS A 382 19.65 21.65 -7.08
CA LYS A 382 19.15 22.24 -8.32
C LYS A 382 20.29 22.91 -9.09
N PRO A 383 20.20 23.04 -10.44
CA PRO A 383 21.23 23.72 -11.23
C PRO A 383 21.57 25.14 -10.74
N THR A 384 20.58 25.87 -10.20
CA THR A 384 20.78 27.20 -9.61
C THR A 384 21.52 27.17 -8.27
N GLU A 385 21.28 26.13 -7.47
CA GLU A 385 21.90 25.94 -6.14
C GLU A 385 23.34 25.43 -6.26
N ALA A 386 23.73 24.83 -7.40
CA ALA A 386 25.09 24.33 -7.64
C ALA A 386 26.15 25.44 -7.69
N ARG A 387 25.73 26.70 -7.77
CA ARG A 387 26.61 27.89 -7.76
C ARG A 387 26.88 28.43 -6.35
N TYR A 388 26.23 27.86 -5.33
CA TYR A 388 26.39 28.31 -3.96
C TYR A 388 27.74 27.87 -3.39
N GLY A 389 28.36 28.76 -2.59
CA GLY A 389 29.53 28.39 -1.80
C GLY A 389 29.18 27.40 -0.69
N ALA A 390 30.18 26.75 -0.11
CA ALA A 390 29.98 25.71 0.91
C ALA A 390 29.05 26.13 2.06
N ILE A 391 29.28 27.32 2.64
CA ILE A 391 28.46 27.86 3.75
C ILE A 391 27.00 28.09 3.32
N GLN A 392 26.79 28.58 2.11
CA GLN A 392 25.44 28.81 1.56
C GLN A 392 24.72 27.48 1.31
N MET A 393 25.44 26.43 0.89
CA MET A 393 24.89 25.09 0.73
C MET A 393 24.48 24.47 2.07
N GLU A 394 25.28 24.65 3.13
CA GLU A 394 24.89 24.20 4.47
C GLU A 394 23.65 24.94 4.99
N CYS A 395 23.58 26.26 4.83
CA CYS A 395 22.40 27.05 5.21
C CYS A 395 21.14 26.64 4.42
N LEU A 396 21.30 26.38 3.11
CA LEU A 396 20.25 25.84 2.28
C LEU A 396 19.78 24.47 2.79
N CYS A 397 20.72 23.60 3.16
CA CYS A 397 20.44 22.28 3.70
C CYS A 397 19.66 22.37 5.01
N LEU A 398 20.08 23.23 5.93
CA LEU A 398 19.39 23.48 7.20
C LEU A 398 17.93 23.92 6.98
N ASN A 399 17.72 24.98 6.18
CA ASN A 399 16.38 25.51 5.90
C ASN A 399 15.49 24.45 5.21
N TRP A 400 16.05 23.75 4.23
CA TRP A 400 15.35 22.67 3.55
C TRP A 400 14.98 21.53 4.50
N ALA A 401 15.90 21.11 5.37
CA ALA A 401 15.67 20.04 6.33
C ALA A 401 14.58 20.41 7.32
N LEU A 402 14.62 21.61 7.90
CA LEU A 402 13.59 22.12 8.81
C LEU A 402 12.21 22.16 8.16
N LYS A 403 12.10 22.60 6.90
CA LYS A 403 10.83 22.59 6.14
C LYS A 403 10.29 21.18 5.91
N ASN A 404 11.14 20.19 5.70
CA ASN A 404 10.71 18.81 5.48
C ASN A 404 10.36 18.10 6.77
N PHE A 405 11.07 18.39 7.86
CA PHE A 405 10.78 17.86 9.18
C PHE A 405 9.68 18.63 9.91
N ILE A 406 9.13 19.69 9.32
CA ILE A 406 8.14 20.57 9.95
C ILE A 406 6.93 19.81 10.50
N ILE A 407 6.47 18.76 9.82
CA ILE A 407 5.35 17.91 10.25
C ILE A 407 5.69 17.15 11.53
N ILE A 408 6.96 16.74 11.69
CA ILE A 408 7.44 16.03 12.88
C ILE A 408 7.73 17.03 14.00
N LEU A 409 8.26 18.21 13.68
CA LEU A 409 8.73 19.22 14.64
C LEU A 409 7.62 20.14 15.19
N ILE A 410 6.56 20.46 14.42
CA ILE A 410 5.54 21.46 14.81
C ILE A 410 4.65 21.05 15.98
N VAL A 411 4.52 19.75 16.29
CA VAL A 411 3.74 19.32 17.47
C VAL A 411 4.32 19.91 18.77
N VAL A 412 5.56 20.40 18.75
CA VAL A 412 6.23 21.06 19.88
C VAL A 412 5.93 22.57 19.98
N CYS A 413 5.55 23.25 18.89
CA CYS A 413 5.43 24.73 18.86
C CYS A 413 4.01 25.27 19.13
N LEU A 414 3.01 24.41 19.36
CA LEU A 414 1.62 24.80 19.67
C LEU A 414 1.28 24.66 21.17
N LYS A 415 2.28 24.69 22.05
CA LYS A 415 2.09 24.73 23.50
C LYS A 415 2.70 25.98 24.11
#